data_AF-A0A3D5UY52-F1
#
_entry.id   AF-A0A3D5UY52-F1
#
_cell.length_a   1.000
_cell.length_b   1.000
_cell.length_c   1.000
_cell.angle_alpha   90.00
_cell.angle_beta   90.00
_cell.angle_gamma   90.00
#
_symmetry.space_group_name_H-M   'P 1'
#
loop_
_entity.id
_entity.type
_entity.pdbx_description
1 polymer ?
#
loop_
_entity_poly.entity_id
_entity_poly.type
_entity_poly.pdbx_seq_one_letter_code
_entity_poly.pdbx_strand_id
1 'polypeptide(L)'
;MRYGLSGPLCKLFASFLLAFTLLATAPAAHADDDTITIVALGDSLTAGYLLGPDEGFPEQLEKALGQAGHDNVKVLNAGVSGDTTAGGLARLDWAVGPQA
;
A
#
# COMPACT_ATOMS: atom_id res chain seq x y z
N MET A 1 -28.11 -10.18 -50.13
CA MET A 1 -27.25 -10.89 -49.16
C MET A 1 -27.37 -10.20 -47.81
N ARG A 2 -28.09 -10.79 -46.84
CA ARG A 2 -28.22 -10.30 -45.46
C ARG A 2 -27.98 -11.50 -44.55
N TYR A 3 -26.80 -11.59 -43.95
CA TYR A 3 -26.48 -12.62 -42.95
C TYR A 3 -27.21 -12.26 -41.65
N GLY A 4 -28.35 -12.92 -41.40
CA GLY A 4 -29.09 -12.80 -40.15
C GLY A 4 -28.38 -13.58 -39.04
N LEU A 5 -27.63 -12.87 -38.20
CA LEU A 5 -26.96 -13.39 -37.03
C LEU A 5 -27.97 -13.58 -35.87
N SER A 6 -28.89 -14.55 -35.99
CA SER A 6 -30.01 -14.72 -35.04
C SER A 6 -30.09 -16.10 -34.38
N GLY A 7 -28.95 -16.80 -34.22
CA GLY A 7 -28.87 -18.05 -33.46
C GLY A 7 -28.79 -17.80 -31.94
N PRO A 8 -29.40 -18.66 -31.09
CA PRO A 8 -29.34 -18.52 -29.63
C PRO A 8 -27.90 -18.59 -29.10
N LEU A 9 -27.02 -19.33 -29.79
CA LEU A 9 -25.60 -19.45 -29.47
C LEU A 9 -24.82 -18.13 -29.65
N CYS A 10 -25.19 -17.33 -30.66
CA CYS A 10 -24.55 -16.04 -30.91
C CYS A 10 -25.01 -14.98 -29.89
N LYS A 11 -26.26 -15.08 -29.41
CA LYS A 11 -26.78 -14.25 -28.32
C LYS A 11 -26.12 -14.58 -26.98
N LEU A 12 -25.89 -15.86 -26.69
CA LEU A 12 -25.15 -16.29 -25.50
C LEU A 12 -23.71 -15.80 -25.51
N PHE A 13 -23.03 -15.90 -26.65
CA PHE A 13 -21.66 -15.38 -26.82
C PHE A 13 -21.60 -13.86 -26.68
N ALA A 14 -22.56 -13.13 -27.29
CA ALA A 14 -22.64 -11.69 -27.17
C ALA A 14 -22.93 -11.23 -25.74
N SER A 15 -23.83 -11.91 -25.02
CA SER A 15 -24.11 -11.61 -23.61
C SER A 15 -22.93 -11.93 -22.69
N PHE A 16 -22.16 -12.98 -22.98
CA PHE A 16 -20.95 -13.31 -22.23
C PHE A 16 -19.83 -12.28 -22.47
N LEU A 17 -19.66 -11.83 -23.72
CA LEU A 17 -18.74 -10.74 -24.06
C LEU A 17 -19.14 -9.42 -23.40
N LEU A 18 -20.44 -9.13 -23.36
CA LEU A 18 -20.98 -7.91 -22.74
C LEU A 18 -20.82 -7.92 -21.22
N ALA A 19 -21.06 -9.07 -20.58
CA ALA A 19 -20.84 -9.25 -19.14
C ALA A 19 -19.34 -9.17 -18.77
N PHE A 20 -18.46 -9.73 -19.60
CA PHE A 20 -17.01 -9.66 -19.41
C PHE A 20 -16.47 -8.24 -19.56
N THR A 21 -16.98 -7.48 -20.53
CA THR A 21 -16.62 -6.05 -20.70
C THR A 21 -17.17 -5.16 -19.59
N LEU A 22 -18.36 -5.46 -19.05
CA LEU A 22 -18.89 -4.76 -17.88
C LEU A 22 -18.04 -5.03 -16.62
N LEU A 23 -17.56 -6.26 -16.43
CA LEU A 23 -16.76 -6.61 -15.26
C LEU A 23 -15.33 -6.04 -15.35
N ALA A 24 -14.77 -5.94 -16.55
CA ALA A 24 -13.42 -5.40 -16.78
C ALA A 24 -13.34 -3.86 -16.67
N THR A 25 -14.47 -3.16 -16.60
CA THR A 25 -14.54 -1.69 -16.48
C THR A 25 -14.98 -1.21 -15.10
N ALA A 26 -15.09 -2.13 -14.12
CA ALA A 26 -15.37 -1.75 -12.75
C ALA A 26 -14.25 -0.83 -12.23
N PRO A 27 -14.56 0.37 -11.70
CA PRO A 27 -13.56 1.24 -11.11
C PRO A 27 -12.93 0.51 -9.95
N ALA A 28 -11.60 0.37 -9.97
CA ALA A 28 -10.86 -0.07 -8.79
C ALA A 28 -11.17 0.94 -7.68
N ALA A 29 -11.81 0.48 -6.60
CA ALA A 29 -12.01 1.29 -5.42
C ALA A 29 -10.61 1.69 -4.90
N HIS A 30 -10.30 3.00 -4.94
CA HIS A 30 -9.11 3.53 -4.31
C HIS A 30 -9.30 3.43 -2.79
N ALA A 31 -8.69 2.42 -2.18
CA ALA A 31 -8.70 2.21 -0.73
C ALA A 31 -7.59 3.03 -0.04
N ASP A 32 -7.37 4.27 -0.47
CA ASP A 32 -6.23 5.09 -0.01
C ASP A 32 -6.61 6.12 1.07
N ASP A 33 -7.91 6.37 1.28
CA ASP A 33 -8.38 7.49 2.12
C ASP A 33 -8.41 7.18 3.63
N ASP A 34 -8.16 5.92 4.02
CA ASP A 34 -8.30 5.47 5.43
C ASP A 34 -6.98 4.94 6.02
N THR A 35 -5.86 4.99 5.29
CA THR A 35 -4.57 4.52 5.79
C THR A 35 -3.87 5.60 6.62
N ILE A 36 -3.46 5.26 7.84
CA ILE A 36 -2.68 6.13 8.72
C ILE A 36 -1.20 5.79 8.56
N THR A 37 -0.40 6.74 8.11
CA THR A 37 1.05 6.58 7.98
C THR A 37 1.76 7.10 9.23
N ILE A 38 2.61 6.27 9.83
CA ILE A 38 3.53 6.64 10.91
C ILE A 38 4.94 6.60 10.36
N VAL A 39 5.67 7.72 10.41
CA VAL A 39 7.09 7.75 10.05
C VAL A 39 7.95 7.60 11.30
N ALA A 40 8.67 6.50 11.40
CA ALA A 40 9.63 6.27 12.46
C ALA A 40 10.97 6.94 12.09
N LEU A 41 11.14 8.19 12.52
CA LEU A 41 12.38 8.95 12.32
C LEU A 41 13.35 8.72 13.48
N GLY A 42 14.55 8.23 13.20
CA GLY A 42 15.54 7.99 14.26
C GLY A 42 16.91 7.56 13.75
N ASP A 43 17.65 6.90 14.63
CA ASP A 43 19.02 6.47 14.41
C ASP A 43 19.13 4.94 14.17
N SER A 44 20.20 4.31 14.64
CA SER A 44 20.41 2.86 14.54
C SER A 44 19.34 2.02 15.22
N LEU A 45 18.70 2.51 16.29
CA LEU A 45 17.64 1.78 16.98
C LEU A 45 16.40 1.64 16.10
N THR A 46 16.08 2.69 15.35
CA THR A 46 14.97 2.69 14.39
C THR A 46 15.36 1.97 13.10
N ALA A 47 16.61 2.11 12.65
CA ALA A 47 17.13 1.48 11.44
C ALA A 47 17.25 -0.05 11.53
N GLY A 48 17.13 -0.64 12.73
CA GLY A 48 17.32 -2.07 12.93
C GLY A 48 18.77 -2.52 12.78
N TYR A 49 19.73 -1.73 13.29
CA TYR A 49 21.15 -2.06 13.17
C TYR A 49 21.47 -3.46 13.74
N LEU A 50 22.11 -4.30 12.92
CA LEU A 50 22.43 -5.72 13.19
C LEU A 50 21.24 -6.68 13.29
N LEU A 51 20.03 -6.24 12.96
CA LEU A 51 18.84 -7.09 12.93
C LEU A 51 18.59 -7.63 11.51
N GLY A 52 17.87 -8.74 11.43
CA GLY A 52 17.37 -9.29 10.18
C GLY A 52 16.23 -8.45 9.59
N PRO A 53 15.79 -8.78 8.36
CA PRO A 53 14.59 -8.19 7.79
C PRO A 53 13.39 -8.39 8.71
N ASP A 54 12.54 -7.37 8.81
CA ASP A 54 11.30 -7.37 9.60
C ASP A 54 11.48 -7.54 11.13
N GLU A 55 12.72 -7.51 11.63
CA GLU A 55 13.03 -7.58 13.06
C GLU A 55 13.20 -6.21 13.72
N GLY A 56 13.22 -5.14 12.91
CA GLY A 56 13.38 -3.76 13.37
C GLY A 56 12.17 -3.21 14.15
N PHE A 57 12.41 -2.13 14.89
CA PHE A 57 11.36 -1.48 15.69
C PHE A 57 10.13 -1.07 14.86
N PRO A 58 10.26 -0.41 13.70
CA PRO A 58 9.11 0.01 12.89
C PRO A 58 8.24 -1.17 12.45
N GLU A 59 8.85 -2.28 12.06
CA GLU A 59 8.16 -3.46 11.57
C GLU A 59 7.43 -4.19 12.71
N GLN A 60 8.07 -4.28 13.89
CA GLN A 60 7.41 -4.82 15.08
C GLN A 60 6.29 -3.90 15.60
N LEU A 61 6.44 -2.57 15.46
CA LEU A 61 5.40 -1.61 15.82
C LEU A 61 4.17 -1.76 14.92
N GLU A 62 4.36 -1.86 13.60
CA GLU A 62 3.26 -2.09 12.65
C GLU A 62 2.49 -3.37 13.00
N LYS A 63 3.23 -4.46 13.24
CA LYS A 63 2.65 -5.74 13.64
C LYS A 63 1.88 -5.64 14.97
N ALA A 64 2.43 -4.95 15.96
CA ALA A 64 1.79 -4.77 17.26
C ALA A 64 0.51 -3.92 17.15
N LEU A 65 0.50 -2.91 16.28
CA LEU A 65 -0.67 -2.07 16.01
C LEU A 65 -1.78 -2.87 15.32
N GLY A 66 -1.45 -3.69 14.31
CA GLY A 66 -2.42 -4.61 13.71
C GLY A 66 -3.02 -5.58 14.74
N GLN A 67 -2.17 -6.14 15.63
CA GLN A 67 -2.66 -6.99 16.74
C GLN A 67 -3.58 -6.26 17.73
N ALA A 68 -3.43 -4.94 17.85
CA ALA A 68 -4.27 -4.09 18.68
C ALA A 68 -5.56 -3.63 17.96
N GLY A 69 -5.79 -4.05 16.71
CA GLY A 69 -6.97 -3.69 15.90
C GLY A 69 -6.80 -2.45 15.04
N HIS A 70 -5.55 -2.00 14.81
CA HIS A 70 -5.21 -0.89 13.93
C HIS A 70 -4.70 -1.41 12.58
N ASP A 71 -5.56 -2.10 11.84
CA ASP A 71 -5.19 -2.76 10.56
C ASP A 71 -4.94 -1.77 9.40
N ASN A 72 -5.30 -0.50 9.59
CA ASN A 72 -5.11 0.57 8.62
C ASN A 72 -3.85 1.41 8.87
N VAL A 73 -2.94 0.97 9.76
CA VAL A 73 -1.69 1.69 10.04
C VAL A 73 -0.54 1.11 9.24
N LYS A 74 0.27 2.00 8.65
CA LYS A 74 1.54 1.67 8.03
C LYS A 74 2.67 2.41 8.73
N VAL A 75 3.75 1.71 9.07
CA VAL A 75 4.91 2.31 9.75
C VAL A 75 6.10 2.32 8.78
N LEU A 76 6.51 3.53 8.38
CA LEU A 76 7.65 3.74 7.50
C LEU A 76 8.94 3.88 8.32
N ASN A 77 9.95 3.09 7.97
CA ASN A 77 11.27 3.19 8.59
C ASN A 77 12.07 4.34 7.97
N ALA A 78 12.28 5.40 8.75
CA ALA A 78 13.17 6.50 8.41
C ALA A 78 14.37 6.57 9.39
N GLY A 79 14.83 5.42 9.89
CA GLY A 79 16.02 5.31 10.72
C GLY A 79 17.31 5.34 9.89
N VAL A 80 18.34 6.05 10.36
CA VAL A 80 19.68 6.04 9.75
C VAL A 80 20.72 5.75 10.84
N SER A 81 21.44 4.64 10.73
CA SER A 81 22.44 4.26 11.73
C SER A 81 23.53 5.33 11.87
N GLY A 82 23.76 5.81 13.09
CA GLY A 82 24.74 6.85 13.38
C GLY A 82 24.21 8.29 13.22
N ASP A 83 22.93 8.46 12.92
CA ASP A 83 22.32 9.79 12.93
C ASP A 83 22.45 10.47 14.29
N THR A 84 22.59 11.79 14.23
CA THR A 84 22.48 12.67 15.39
C THR A 84 21.21 13.52 15.25
N THR A 85 20.88 14.29 16.27
CA THR A 85 19.76 15.24 16.20
C THR A 85 19.91 16.24 15.04
N ALA A 86 21.14 16.70 14.77
CA ALA A 86 21.42 17.58 13.64
C ALA A 86 21.22 16.88 12.29
N GLY A 87 21.65 15.63 12.18
CA GLY A 87 21.44 14.79 10.99
C GLY A 87 19.96 14.58 10.71
N GLY A 88 19.20 14.19 11.74
CA GLY A 88 17.75 14.00 11.66
C GLY A 88 17.00 15.28 11.25
N LEU A 89 17.35 16.43 11.84
CA LEU A 89 16.73 17.71 11.48
C LEU A 89 17.01 18.09 10.02
N ALA A 90 18.26 17.90 9.55
CA ALA A 90 18.64 18.21 8.17
C ALA A 90 17.87 17.41 7.11
N ARG A 91 17.22 16.30 7.52
CA ARG A 91 16.47 15.42 6.63
C ARG A 91 14.99 15.32 6.87
N LEU A 92 14.46 16.03 7.87
CA LEU A 92 13.08 15.87 8.31
C LEU A 92 12.09 15.96 7.14
N ASP A 93 12.24 16.97 6.28
CA ASP A 93 11.32 17.25 5.17
C ASP A 93 11.20 16.08 4.18
N TRP A 94 12.33 15.47 3.80
CA TRP A 94 12.30 14.34 2.85
C TRP A 94 12.05 13.00 3.53
N ALA A 95 12.37 12.88 4.83
CA ALA A 95 12.14 11.66 5.60
C ALA A 95 10.65 11.42 5.88
N VAL A 96 9.89 12.49 6.14
CA VAL A 96 8.44 12.43 6.36
C VAL A 96 7.70 12.39 5.02
N GLY A 97 8.16 13.18 4.04
CA GLY A 97 7.58 13.21 2.71
C GLY A 97 6.13 13.72 2.69
N PRO A 98 5.50 13.78 1.51
CA PRO A 98 4.13 14.29 1.35
C PRO A 98 3.03 13.25 1.69
N GLN A 99 3.42 12.04 2.11
CA GLN A 99 2.54 10.88 2.29
C GLN A 99 2.20 10.63 3.77
N ALA A 100 2.71 11.49 4.66
CA ALA A 100 2.51 11.47 6.10
C ALA A 100 1.86 12.78 6.58
#